data_AF-A0A914Q069-F1
#
_entry.id   AF-A0A914Q069-F1
#
_cell.length_a   1.000
_cell.length_b   1.000
_cell.length_c   1.000
_cell.angle_alpha   90.00
_cell.angle_beta   90.00
_cell.angle_gamma   90.00
#
_symmetry.space_group_name_H-M   'P 1'
#
loop_
_entity.id
_entity.type
_entity.pdbx_description
1 polymer ?
#
loop_
_entity_poly.entity_id
_entity_poly.type
_entity_poly.pdbx_seq_one_letter_code
_entity_poly.pdbx_strand_id
1 'polypeptide(L)'
;MLKHLTLISCYIEKLTDEFFDILPKTLLSLCFNGNEITKISKKISEFTRLRDLELNDNKELGDFNENKKLGDTGFPWAFLPPSLVHLKLKRTNISIVPTEINRLQHLETLEISSKNLKKVEWFEISDTILRLIIEGGNQLNEIELTSKLNLTTLHILQTGLTVSI
;
A
#
# COMPACT_ATOMS: atom_id res chain seq x y z
N MET A 1 8.56 25.73 3.39
CA MET A 1 8.43 24.78 2.26
C MET A 1 7.57 23.62 2.72
N LEU A 2 6.54 23.23 1.96
CA LEU A 2 5.60 22.17 2.36
C LEU A 2 6.29 20.81 2.38
N LYS A 3 6.13 20.06 3.48
CA LYS A 3 6.73 18.72 3.68
C LYS A 3 5.69 17.62 3.90
N HIS A 4 4.49 17.99 4.34
CA HIS A 4 3.42 17.07 4.66
C HIS A 4 2.15 17.60 4.01
N LEU A 5 1.42 16.74 3.30
CA LEU A 5 0.11 17.07 2.75
C LEU A 5 -0.92 16.11 3.34
N THR A 6 -2.00 16.68 3.87
CA THR A 6 -3.09 15.93 4.47
C THR A 6 -4.40 16.41 3.87
N LEU A 7 -5.11 15.52 3.18
CA LEU A 7 -6.44 15.77 2.63
C LEU A 7 -7.35 14.61 3.06
N ILE A 8 -8.01 14.78 4.20
CA ILE A 8 -8.85 13.73 4.81
C ILE A 8 -10.31 14.03 4.49
N SER A 9 -11.04 13.03 3.99
CA SER A 9 -12.47 13.16 3.68
C SER A 9 -12.80 14.34 2.78
N CYS A 10 -11.97 14.53 1.75
CA CYS A 10 -12.10 15.57 0.74
C CYS A 10 -12.80 15.07 -0.54
N TYR A 11 -13.45 13.90 -0.50
CA TYR A 11 -14.13 13.28 -1.65
C TYR A 11 -13.23 13.10 -2.89
N ILE A 12 -11.93 12.88 -2.67
CA ILE A 12 -10.98 12.67 -3.76
C ILE A 12 -11.24 11.29 -4.38
N GLU A 13 -11.58 11.25 -5.67
CA GLU A 13 -11.82 9.99 -6.39
C GLU A 13 -10.56 9.42 -7.07
N LYS A 14 -9.65 10.30 -7.51
CA LYS A 14 -8.46 9.92 -8.28
C LYS A 14 -7.29 10.85 -7.94
N LEU A 15 -6.12 10.26 -7.75
CA LEU A 15 -4.85 11.00 -7.70
C LEU A 15 -4.21 10.92 -9.09
N THR A 16 -4.54 11.87 -9.96
CA THR A 16 -4.10 11.90 -11.37
C THR A 16 -2.67 12.44 -11.53
N ASP A 17 -2.17 12.42 -12.76
CA ASP A 17 -0.88 13.03 -13.09
C ASP A 17 -0.89 14.53 -12.76
N GLU A 18 -1.95 15.24 -13.13
CA GLU A 18 -2.11 16.68 -12.87
C GLU A 18 -2.13 16.99 -11.37
N PHE A 19 -2.76 16.13 -10.57
CA PHE A 19 -2.74 16.25 -9.12
C PHE A 19 -1.31 16.17 -8.59
N PHE A 20 -0.50 15.23 -9.07
CA PHE A 20 0.87 15.10 -8.63
C PHE A 20 1.81 16.18 -9.17
N ASP A 21 1.54 16.71 -10.37
CA ASP A 21 2.39 17.72 -11.03
C ASP A 21 2.44 19.05 -10.27
N ILE A 22 1.35 19.42 -9.60
CA ILE A 22 1.30 20.66 -8.81
C ILE A 22 1.93 20.54 -7.42
N LEU A 23 2.22 19.31 -6.95
CA LEU A 23 2.73 19.09 -5.61
C LEU A 23 4.26 19.19 -5.56
N PRO A 24 4.82 19.74 -4.47
CA PRO A 24 6.26 19.78 -4.29
C PRO A 24 6.80 18.36 -4.15
N LYS A 25 7.73 17.96 -5.03
CA LYS A 25 8.38 16.63 -4.99
C LYS A 25 9.28 16.41 -3.77
N THR A 26 9.41 17.42 -2.92
CA THR A 26 10.10 17.39 -1.63
C THR A 26 9.24 16.89 -0.47
N LEU A 27 7.96 16.56 -0.71
CA LEU A 27 7.07 16.01 0.31
C LEU A 27 7.67 14.74 0.92
N LEU A 28 7.52 14.64 2.24
CA LEU A 28 7.93 13.51 3.06
C LEU A 28 6.73 12.65 3.45
N SER A 29 5.52 13.22 3.48
CA SER A 29 4.30 12.53 3.90
C SER A 29 3.10 12.95 3.06
N LEU A 30 2.29 11.96 2.66
CA LEU A 30 1.01 12.10 2.01
C LEU A 30 -0.04 11.34 2.82
N CYS A 31 -1.08 12.03 3.28
CA CYS A 31 -2.21 11.44 3.98
C CYS A 31 -3.51 11.76 3.25
N PHE A 32 -4.15 10.73 2.71
CA PHE A 32 -5.39 10.81 1.95
C PHE A 32 -6.48 9.91 2.55
N ASN A 33 -6.49 9.81 3.87
CA ASN A 33 -7.42 8.94 4.57
C ASN A 33 -8.89 9.38 4.34
N GLY A 34 -9.80 8.42 4.24
CA GLY A 34 -11.24 8.68 4.21
C GLY A 34 -11.76 9.35 2.94
N ASN A 35 -11.06 9.19 1.81
CA ASN A 35 -11.52 9.64 0.49
C ASN A 35 -12.19 8.48 -0.28
N GLU A 36 -12.47 8.71 -1.56
CA GLU A 36 -13.10 7.77 -2.48
C GLU A 36 -12.11 7.31 -3.57
N ILE A 37 -10.82 7.25 -3.22
CA ILE A 37 -9.76 7.01 -4.20
C ILE A 37 -9.94 5.63 -4.81
N THR A 38 -10.04 5.59 -6.14
CA THR A 38 -10.11 4.38 -6.95
C THR A 38 -8.84 4.15 -7.76
N LYS A 39 -8.01 5.21 -7.88
CA LYS A 39 -6.84 5.24 -8.76
C LYS A 39 -5.78 6.18 -8.21
N ILE A 40 -4.54 5.72 -8.29
CA ILE A 40 -3.35 6.53 -8.02
C ILE A 40 -2.44 6.43 -9.24
N SER A 41 -2.07 7.58 -9.81
CA SER A 41 -1.13 7.65 -10.92
C SER A 41 0.25 7.11 -10.54
N LYS A 42 0.92 6.52 -11.53
CA LYS A 42 2.33 6.13 -11.45
C LYS A 42 3.29 7.29 -11.13
N LYS A 43 2.87 8.56 -11.31
CA LYS A 43 3.66 9.74 -10.94
C LYS A 43 3.92 9.86 -9.44
N ILE A 44 3.26 9.05 -8.59
CA ILE A 44 3.66 8.92 -7.19
C ILE A 44 5.14 8.49 -7.04
N SER A 45 5.72 7.82 -8.05
CA SER A 45 7.14 7.47 -8.10
C SER A 45 8.09 8.68 -8.11
N GLU A 46 7.61 9.86 -8.53
CA GLU A 46 8.43 11.09 -8.58
C GLU A 46 8.72 11.67 -7.18
N PHE A 47 7.97 11.25 -6.16
CA PHE A 47 8.17 11.70 -4.78
C PHE A 47 9.27 10.86 -4.12
N THR A 48 10.50 10.99 -4.61
CA THR A 48 11.68 10.21 -4.18
C THR A 48 12.12 10.45 -2.73
N ARG A 49 11.46 11.37 -2.03
CA ARG A 49 11.66 11.66 -0.60
C ARG A 49 10.49 11.22 0.27
N LEU A 50 9.43 10.68 -0.32
CA LEU A 50 8.22 10.28 0.40
C LEU A 50 8.56 9.12 1.33
N ARG A 51 8.28 9.30 2.62
CA ARG A 51 8.48 8.31 3.69
C ARG A 51 7.16 7.69 4.10
N ASP A 52 6.09 8.50 4.14
CA ASP A 52 4.80 8.08 4.67
C ASP A 52 3.71 8.22 3.61
N LEU A 53 2.99 7.12 3.35
CA LEU A 53 1.80 7.11 2.51
C LEU A 53 0.64 6.48 3.28
N GLU A 54 -0.36 7.30 3.60
CA GLU A 54 -1.58 6.86 4.27
C GLU A 54 -2.79 7.00 3.34
N LEU A 55 -3.44 5.87 3.08
CA LEU A 55 -4.58 5.75 2.16
C LEU A 55 -5.73 4.99 2.82
N ASN A 56 -5.80 5.04 4.15
CA ASN A 56 -6.84 4.35 4.89
C ASN A 56 -8.22 4.80 4.39
N ASP A 57 -9.19 3.91 4.47
CA ASP A 57 -10.60 4.20 4.26
C ASP A 57 -11.01 4.54 2.83
N ASN A 58 -10.12 4.32 1.85
CA ASN A 58 -10.43 4.39 0.43
C ASN A 58 -10.99 3.04 -0.05
N LYS A 59 -12.28 2.80 0.23
CA LYS A 59 -12.92 1.48 0.12
C LYS A 59 -12.93 0.88 -1.28
N GLU A 60 -12.79 1.69 -2.31
CA GLU A 60 -12.77 1.26 -3.72
C GLU A 60 -11.34 1.14 -4.29
N LEU A 61 -10.31 1.49 -3.50
CA LEU A 61 -8.91 1.36 -3.89
C LEU A 61 -8.51 -0.13 -3.86
N GLY A 62 -8.54 -0.78 -5.02
CA GLY A 62 -8.10 -2.16 -5.21
C GLY A 62 -6.86 -2.29 -6.09
N ASP A 63 -6.48 -3.52 -6.44
CA ASP A 63 -5.34 -3.76 -7.33
C ASP A 63 -5.63 -3.40 -8.79
N PHE A 64 -4.56 -3.36 -9.57
CA PHE A 64 -4.64 -3.29 -11.02
C PHE A 64 -5.25 -4.59 -11.55
N ASN A 65 -6.42 -4.51 -12.22
CA ASN A 65 -7.06 -5.66 -12.82
C ASN A 65 -6.91 -5.59 -14.35
N GLU A 66 -6.10 -6.48 -14.90
CA GLU A 66 -5.82 -6.58 -16.35
C GLU A 66 -7.09 -6.81 -17.19
N ASN A 67 -8.17 -7.30 -16.57
CA ASN A 67 -9.46 -7.55 -17.21
C ASN A 67 -10.39 -6.32 -17.26
N LYS A 68 -10.02 -5.20 -16.61
CA LYS A 68 -10.68 -3.91 -16.83
C LYS A 68 -9.95 -3.21 -17.97
N LYS A 69 -10.72 -2.70 -18.95
CA LYS A 69 -10.22 -1.97 -20.13
C LYS A 69 -8.94 -1.16 -19.81
N LEU A 70 -7.91 -1.31 -20.65
CA LEU A 70 -6.67 -0.54 -20.60
C LEU A 70 -6.98 0.94 -20.30
N GLY A 71 -6.57 1.42 -19.13
CA GLY A 71 -6.61 2.83 -18.76
C GLY A 71 -7.09 3.14 -17.35
N ASP A 72 -7.92 2.29 -16.72
CA ASP A 72 -8.54 2.60 -15.43
C ASP A 72 -8.53 1.39 -14.48
N THR A 73 -7.69 1.50 -13.45
CA THR A 73 -7.95 1.24 -12.01
C THR A 73 -6.79 0.50 -11.36
N GLY A 74 -6.44 0.89 -10.13
CA GLY A 74 -5.57 0.10 -9.27
C GLY A 74 -4.61 0.89 -8.41
N PHE A 75 -4.16 0.24 -7.33
CA PHE A 75 -3.05 0.67 -6.49
C PHE A 75 -1.71 0.38 -7.20
N PRO A 76 -0.80 1.36 -7.31
CA PRO A 76 0.33 1.31 -8.22
C PRO A 76 1.56 0.69 -7.54
N TRP A 77 1.47 -0.58 -7.11
CA TRP A 77 2.55 -1.30 -6.42
C TRP A 77 3.92 -1.11 -7.08
N ALA A 78 4.00 -1.27 -8.40
CA ALA A 78 5.23 -1.12 -9.20
C ALA A 78 5.81 0.32 -9.27
N PHE A 79 5.05 1.33 -8.84
CA PHE A 79 5.45 2.74 -8.94
C PHE A 79 5.47 3.45 -7.58
N LEU A 80 5.35 2.71 -6.48
CA LEU A 80 5.59 3.27 -5.16
C LEU A 80 7.05 3.76 -5.05
N PRO A 81 7.29 4.93 -4.44
CA PRO A 81 8.64 5.47 -4.31
C PRO A 81 9.48 4.58 -3.36
N PRO A 82 10.71 4.18 -3.77
CA PRO A 82 11.58 3.30 -2.95
C PRO A 82 11.96 3.87 -1.58
N SER A 83 11.77 5.17 -1.37
CA SER A 83 12.02 5.86 -0.10
C SER A 83 10.96 5.61 0.98
N LEU A 84 9.84 4.95 0.65
CA LEU A 84 8.76 4.69 1.59
C LEU A 84 9.25 3.87 2.79
N VAL A 85 8.79 4.29 3.96
CA VAL A 85 9.04 3.64 5.26
C VAL A 85 7.75 3.14 5.86
N HIS A 86 6.66 3.89 5.70
CA HIS A 86 5.35 3.53 6.24
C HIS A 86 4.31 3.56 5.12
N LEU A 87 3.63 2.42 4.93
CA LEU A 87 2.50 2.28 4.02
C LEU A 87 1.27 1.78 4.78
N LYS A 88 0.20 2.58 4.78
CA LYS A 88 -1.06 2.24 5.45
C LYS A 88 -2.22 2.17 4.46
N LEU A 89 -2.82 0.98 4.36
CA LEU A 89 -3.87 0.59 3.42
C LEU A 89 -5.05 -0.06 4.14
N LYS A 90 -5.47 0.48 5.29
CA LYS A 90 -6.62 -0.04 6.02
C LYS A 90 -7.93 0.30 5.33
N ARG A 91 -8.90 -0.60 5.44
CA ARG A 91 -10.22 -0.52 4.81
C ARG A 91 -10.16 -0.13 3.33
N THR A 92 -9.26 -0.78 2.60
CA THR A 92 -9.15 -0.70 1.14
C THR A 92 -9.75 -1.95 0.48
N ASN A 93 -9.62 -2.05 -0.85
CA ASN A 93 -10.07 -3.18 -1.66
C ASN A 93 -8.91 -3.97 -2.29
N ILE A 94 -7.70 -3.82 -1.77
CA ILE A 94 -6.50 -4.56 -2.19
C ILE A 94 -6.73 -6.05 -2.03
N SER A 95 -6.59 -6.80 -3.10
CA SER A 95 -6.74 -8.25 -3.16
C SER A 95 -5.43 -9.03 -3.12
N ILE A 96 -4.34 -8.39 -3.52
CA ILE A 96 -2.99 -8.96 -3.49
C ILE A 96 -1.97 -7.91 -3.03
N VAL A 97 -1.04 -8.32 -2.19
CA VAL A 97 0.24 -7.61 -2.04
C VAL A 97 1.23 -8.34 -2.95
N PRO A 98 1.65 -7.77 -4.09
CA PRO A 98 2.44 -8.48 -5.08
C PRO A 98 3.93 -8.31 -4.84
N THR A 99 4.75 -9.09 -5.57
CA THR A 99 6.21 -9.12 -5.39
C THR A 99 6.92 -7.77 -5.61
N GLU A 100 6.30 -6.81 -6.30
CA GLU A 100 6.85 -5.46 -6.50
C GLU A 100 7.09 -4.71 -5.19
N ILE A 101 6.42 -5.09 -4.10
CA ILE A 101 6.69 -4.53 -2.77
C ILE A 101 8.15 -4.71 -2.34
N ASN A 102 8.85 -5.74 -2.87
CA ASN A 102 10.26 -6.01 -2.59
C ASN A 102 11.18 -4.87 -3.07
N ARG A 103 10.71 -3.96 -3.93
CA ARG A 103 11.49 -2.78 -4.35
C ARG A 103 11.57 -1.69 -3.29
N LEU A 104 10.72 -1.75 -2.26
CA LEU A 104 10.67 -0.77 -1.18
C LEU A 104 11.69 -1.13 -0.09
N GLN A 105 12.97 -0.94 -0.41
CA GLN A 105 14.14 -1.31 0.42
C GLN A 105 14.26 -0.51 1.74
N HIS A 106 13.30 0.36 2.04
CA HIS A 106 13.24 1.12 3.28
C HIS A 106 11.91 0.94 4.01
N LEU A 107 11.02 0.09 3.51
CA LEU A 107 9.69 -0.08 4.07
C LEU A 107 9.78 -0.84 5.39
N GLU A 108 9.59 -0.14 6.50
CA GLU A 108 9.63 -0.71 7.85
C GLU A 108 8.26 -1.17 8.32
N THR A 109 7.19 -0.51 7.87
CA THR A 109 5.82 -0.80 8.31
C THR A 109 4.88 -0.93 7.12
N LEU A 110 4.22 -2.09 7.05
CA LEU A 110 3.08 -2.34 6.18
C LEU A 110 1.85 -2.64 7.03
N GLU A 111 0.87 -1.74 6.99
CA GLU A 111 -0.45 -1.95 7.61
C GLU A 111 -1.49 -2.15 6.51
N ILE A 112 -2.10 -3.33 6.46
CA ILE A 112 -3.14 -3.66 5.49
C ILE A 112 -4.36 -4.25 6.20
N SER A 113 -5.54 -3.74 5.84
CA SER A 113 -6.82 -4.31 6.22
C SER A 113 -7.71 -4.15 5.02
N SER A 114 -7.87 -5.20 4.23
CA SER A 114 -8.65 -5.13 3.00
C SER A 114 -9.63 -6.27 2.93
N LYS A 115 -10.87 -5.95 2.51
CA LYS A 115 -11.96 -6.91 2.43
C LYS A 115 -11.69 -8.08 1.49
N ASN A 116 -10.84 -7.85 0.49
CA ASN A 116 -10.59 -8.80 -0.58
C ASN A 116 -9.15 -9.31 -0.61
N LEU A 117 -8.32 -9.00 0.38
CA LEU A 117 -6.94 -9.49 0.43
C LEU A 117 -6.96 -11.02 0.50
N LYS A 118 -6.50 -11.68 -0.55
CA LYS A 118 -6.47 -13.14 -0.73
C LYS A 118 -5.08 -13.73 -0.67
N LYS A 119 -4.09 -12.92 -1.05
CA LYS A 119 -2.72 -13.38 -1.22
C LYS A 119 -1.75 -12.28 -0.85
N VAL A 120 -0.65 -12.67 -0.23
CA VAL A 120 0.51 -11.83 -0.02
C VAL A 120 1.68 -12.56 -0.66
N GLU A 121 2.18 -12.02 -1.77
CA GLU A 121 3.32 -12.53 -2.50
C GLU A 121 4.57 -11.75 -2.10
N TRP A 122 5.36 -12.36 -1.23
CA TRP A 122 6.74 -11.98 -1.05
C TRP A 122 7.59 -13.24 -1.23
N PHE A 123 8.64 -13.18 -2.02
CA PHE A 123 9.60 -14.30 -2.13
C PHE A 123 10.99 -13.90 -1.65
N GLU A 124 11.21 -12.60 -1.49
CA GLU A 124 12.48 -12.02 -1.04
C GLU A 124 12.13 -10.72 -0.31
N ILE A 125 11.64 -10.83 0.93
CA ILE A 125 11.55 -9.62 1.74
C ILE A 125 12.99 -9.14 1.93
N SER A 126 13.26 -7.96 1.40
CA SER A 126 14.32 -7.08 1.88
C SER A 126 14.19 -7.08 3.40
N ASP A 127 15.25 -7.35 4.15
CA ASP A 127 15.31 -7.51 5.62
C ASP A 127 14.80 -6.27 6.44
N THR A 128 14.01 -5.42 5.81
CA THR A 128 13.62 -4.07 6.15
C THR A 128 12.18 -3.97 6.62
N ILE A 129 11.25 -4.87 6.21
CA ILE A 129 9.90 -4.88 6.82
C ILE A 129 10.05 -5.38 8.25
N LEU A 130 9.88 -4.46 9.20
CA LEU A 130 9.95 -4.73 10.63
C LEU A 130 8.57 -4.99 11.23
N ARG A 131 7.51 -4.42 10.64
CA ARG A 131 6.15 -4.49 11.16
C ARG A 131 5.17 -4.81 10.06
N LEU A 132 4.52 -5.97 10.20
CA LEU A 132 3.40 -6.37 9.37
C LEU A 132 2.14 -6.48 10.21
N ILE A 133 1.12 -5.70 9.82
CA ILE A 133 -0.19 -5.73 10.45
C ILE A 133 -1.23 -6.03 9.39
N ILE A 134 -1.84 -7.21 9.50
CA ILE A 134 -2.96 -7.67 8.67
C ILE A 134 -4.18 -7.80 9.58
N GLU A 135 -5.08 -6.82 9.55
CA GLU A 135 -6.29 -6.87 10.37
C GLU A 135 -7.40 -7.67 9.68
N GLY A 136 -8.36 -8.15 10.48
CA GLY A 136 -9.38 -9.10 10.05
C GLY A 136 -10.43 -8.57 9.10
N GLY A 137 -11.28 -9.49 8.64
CA GLY A 137 -12.25 -9.24 7.59
C GLY A 137 -11.65 -9.28 6.18
N ASN A 138 -10.52 -9.98 6.02
CA ASN A 138 -9.92 -10.26 4.73
C ASN A 138 -10.22 -11.71 4.27
N GLN A 139 -9.66 -12.13 3.13
CA GLN A 139 -9.85 -13.45 2.52
C GLN A 139 -8.53 -14.22 2.43
N LEU A 140 -7.53 -13.85 3.25
CA LEU A 140 -6.22 -14.46 3.26
C LEU A 140 -6.33 -15.82 3.96
N ASN A 141 -6.12 -16.89 3.20
CA ASN A 141 -6.23 -18.26 3.71
C ASN A 141 -4.86 -18.88 4.00
N GLU A 142 -3.80 -18.37 3.38
CA GLU A 142 -2.45 -18.86 3.59
C GLU A 142 -1.47 -17.68 3.58
N ILE A 143 -0.43 -17.78 4.41
CA ILE A 143 0.73 -16.90 4.37
C ILE A 143 1.99 -17.71 4.63
N GLU A 144 2.98 -17.57 3.75
CA GLU A 144 4.29 -18.19 3.89
C GLU A 144 5.23 -17.17 4.52
N LEU A 145 5.83 -17.50 5.67
CA LEU A 145 6.82 -16.66 6.35
C LEU A 145 8.20 -17.27 6.15
N THR A 146 9.09 -16.58 5.45
CA THR A 146 10.46 -17.10 5.24
C THR A 146 11.40 -16.65 6.36
N SER A 147 12.47 -17.40 6.61
CA SER A 147 13.52 -17.03 7.58
C SER A 147 14.26 -15.71 7.26
N LYS A 148 14.06 -15.14 6.06
CA LYS A 148 14.58 -13.83 5.66
C LYS A 148 13.74 -12.67 6.23
N LEU A 149 12.56 -12.95 6.77
CA LEU A 149 11.73 -11.94 7.42
C LEU A 149 12.34 -11.49 8.74
N ASN A 150 12.81 -10.24 8.80
CA ASN A 150 13.26 -9.61 10.05
C ASN A 150 12.13 -8.86 10.76
N LEU A 151 10.99 -9.52 10.96
CA LEU A 151 9.82 -8.91 11.58
C LEU A 151 9.99 -8.79 13.11
N THR A 152 9.99 -7.55 13.59
CA THR A 152 9.86 -7.24 15.04
C THR A 152 8.40 -7.32 15.51
N THR A 153 7.44 -7.22 14.59
CA THR A 153 6.01 -7.29 14.88
C THR A 153 5.29 -7.96 13.73
N LEU A 154 4.60 -9.05 14.05
CA LEU A 154 3.64 -9.71 13.18
C LEU A 154 2.30 -9.74 13.90
N HIS A 155 1.33 -8.99 13.39
CA HIS A 155 -0.04 -9.03 13.86
C HIS A 155 -0.93 -9.47 12.70
N ILE A 156 -1.47 -10.69 12.76
CA ILE A 156 -2.49 -11.14 11.81
C ILE A 156 -3.75 -11.52 12.59
N LEU A 157 -4.84 -10.81 12.34
CA LEU A 157 -6.15 -11.10 12.91
C LEU A 157 -7.04 -11.71 11.84
N GLN A 158 -6.84 -12.98 11.48
CA GLN A 158 -7.64 -13.63 10.42
C GLN A 158 -8.08 -15.03 10.85
N THR A 159 -9.37 -15.32 10.65
CA THR A 159 -9.92 -16.64 10.93
C THR A 159 -9.60 -17.60 9.80
N GLY A 160 -9.17 -18.82 10.11
CA GLY A 160 -8.90 -19.85 9.10
C GLY A 160 -7.59 -19.67 8.32
N LEU A 161 -6.70 -18.78 8.77
CA LEU A 161 -5.38 -18.60 8.18
C LEU A 161 -4.49 -19.81 8.47
N THR A 162 -3.92 -20.37 7.42
CA THR A 162 -2.80 -21.31 7.52
C THR A 162 -1.50 -20.53 7.45
N VAL A 163 -0.59 -20.76 8.39
CA VAL A 163 0.74 -20.12 8.41
C VAL A 163 1.79 -21.20 8.13
N SER A 164 2.52 -21.06 7.03
CA SER A 164 3.69 -21.87 6.70
C SER A 164 4.97 -21.10 7.04
N ILE A 165 6.01 -21.82 7.48
CA ILE A 165 7.32 -21.30 7.89
C ILE A 165 8.41 -22.04 7.12
#